data_AF-A0A6P1TR45-F1
#
_entry.id   AF-A0A6P1TR45-F1
#
_cell.length_a   1.000
_cell.length_b   1.000
_cell.length_c   1.000
_cell.angle_alpha   90.00
_cell.angle_beta   90.00
_cell.angle_gamma   90.00
#
_symmetry.space_group_name_H-M   'P 1'
#
loop_
_entity.id
_entity.type
_entity.pdbx_description
1 polymer ?
#
loop_
_entity_poly.entity_id
_entity_poly.type
_entity_poly.pdbx_seq_one_letter_code
_entity_poly.pdbx_strand_id
1 'polypeptide(L)'
;MEFVDILNVNLQTYANATNITLTVLDKDGNQTSQFGQTYQYCSLFEEATGKYCPCSKKHQDSCMQSLNLGESYIYLCPGGLIHFTVPIVKDNSYQGSVLAGPISLDYPDITLVDGIIQKYNISLDYRRKMYTALTAIPLIEPFQARHLSKLLFLLVTNLITGEAERTKN
;
A
#
# COMPACT_ATOMS: atom_id res chain seq x y z
N MET A 1 -26.13 6.60 1.87
CA MET A 1 -24.96 5.72 1.89
C MET A 1 -23.86 6.49 2.60
N GLU A 2 -23.28 5.93 3.66
CA GLU A 2 -22.26 6.62 4.45
C GLU A 2 -20.99 6.80 3.62
N PHE A 3 -20.15 7.80 3.92
CA PHE A 3 -18.90 8.06 3.19
C PHE A 3 -18.01 6.82 3.09
N VAL A 4 -17.92 6.06 4.17
CA VAL A 4 -17.12 4.84 4.24
C VAL A 4 -17.58 3.81 3.22
N ASP A 5 -18.89 3.64 3.03
CA ASP A 5 -19.43 2.72 2.03
C ASP A 5 -19.06 3.16 0.60
N ILE A 6 -19.20 4.45 0.31
CA ILE A 6 -18.83 5.02 -1.00
C ILE A 6 -17.34 4.82 -1.26
N LEU A 7 -16.50 5.11 -0.27
CA LEU A 7 -15.05 4.92 -0.35
C LEU A 7 -14.75 3.45 -0.64
N ASN A 8 -15.27 2.53 0.18
CA ASN A 8 -15.01 1.10 0.04
C ASN A 8 -15.42 0.55 -1.33
N VAL A 9 -16.57 0.95 -1.87
CA VAL A 9 -16.99 0.54 -3.23
C VAL A 9 -16.01 1.02 -4.29
N ASN A 10 -15.57 2.28 -4.22
CA ASN A 10 -14.63 2.83 -5.20
C ASN A 10 -13.23 2.20 -5.08
N LEU A 11 -12.76 1.93 -3.86
CA LEU A 11 -11.51 1.22 -3.63
C LEU A 11 -11.57 -0.22 -4.13
N GLN A 12 -12.69 -0.92 -3.93
CA GLN A 12 -12.91 -2.25 -4.49
C GLN A 12 -12.89 -2.23 -6.02
N THR A 13 -13.54 -1.24 -6.65
CA THR A 13 -13.51 -1.05 -8.11
C THR A 13 -12.09 -0.82 -8.60
N TYR A 14 -11.33 0.07 -7.94
CA TYR A 14 -9.93 0.32 -8.27
C TYR A 14 -9.09 -0.94 -8.15
N ALA A 15 -9.20 -1.68 -7.04
CA ALA A 15 -8.44 -2.90 -6.81
C ALA A 15 -8.71 -3.96 -7.90
N ASN A 16 -9.98 -4.13 -8.28
CA ASN A 16 -10.37 -5.07 -9.34
C ASN A 16 -9.87 -4.64 -10.73
N ALA A 17 -9.93 -3.34 -11.04
CA ALA A 17 -9.52 -2.82 -12.34
C ALA A 17 -8.00 -2.84 -12.54
N THR A 18 -7.22 -2.72 -11.45
CA THR A 18 -5.77 -2.56 -11.50
C THR A 18 -5.00 -3.80 -11.03
N ASN A 19 -5.70 -4.77 -10.42
CA ASN A 19 -5.10 -5.92 -9.74
C ASN A 19 -4.06 -5.52 -8.68
N ILE A 20 -4.24 -4.35 -8.06
CA ILE A 20 -3.41 -3.85 -6.96
C ILE A 20 -4.24 -3.91 -5.69
N THR A 21 -3.67 -4.54 -4.66
CA THR A 21 -4.27 -4.59 -3.33
C THR A 21 -4.27 -3.21 -2.70
N LEU A 22 -5.41 -2.83 -2.13
CA LEU A 22 -5.57 -1.61 -1.35
C LEU A 22 -5.87 -1.97 0.10
N THR A 23 -5.26 -1.25 1.02
CA THR A 23 -5.47 -1.38 2.46
C THR A 23 -5.78 0.00 3.02
N VAL A 24 -6.85 0.13 3.78
CA VAL A 24 -7.15 1.38 4.50
C VAL A 24 -6.56 1.30 5.88
N LEU A 25 -5.76 2.29 6.24
CA LEU A 25 -5.17 2.47 7.56
C LEU A 25 -5.86 3.65 8.25
N ASP A 26 -6.20 3.50 9.52
CA ASP A 26 -6.64 4.62 10.35
C ASP A 26 -5.47 5.56 10.70
N LYS A 27 -5.76 6.64 11.43
CA LYS A 27 -4.76 7.62 11.89
C LYS A 27 -3.64 7.02 12.76
N ASP A 28 -3.91 5.89 13.41
CA ASP A 28 -2.98 5.22 14.32
C ASP A 28 -2.17 4.13 13.57
N GLY A 29 -2.47 3.90 12.29
CA GLY A 29 -1.81 2.93 11.42
C GLY A 29 -2.44 1.53 11.47
N ASN A 30 -3.61 1.37 12.08
CA ASN A 30 -4.31 0.09 12.12
C ASN A 30 -5.10 -0.11 10.83
N GLN A 31 -5.07 -1.34 10.30
CA GLN A 31 -5.86 -1.71 9.15
C GLN A 31 -7.35 -1.77 9.49
N THR A 32 -8.17 -1.05 8.73
CA THR A 32 -9.63 -1.02 8.89
C THR A 32 -10.36 -1.77 7.78
N SER A 33 -9.81 -1.77 6.56
CA SER A 33 -10.35 -2.54 5.42
C SER A 33 -9.26 -2.89 4.41
N GLN A 34 -9.54 -3.90 3.57
CA GLN A 34 -8.64 -4.35 2.52
C GLN A 34 -9.45 -4.78 1.29
N PHE A 35 -8.92 -4.50 0.10
CA PHE A 35 -9.54 -4.80 -1.19
C PHE A 35 -8.50 -5.40 -2.12
N GLY A 36 -8.88 -6.44 -2.88
CA GLY A 36 -7.98 -7.15 -3.78
C GLY A 36 -7.38 -8.40 -3.16
N GLN A 37 -6.29 -8.90 -3.73
CA GLN A 37 -5.66 -10.17 -3.34
C GLN A 37 -4.74 -9.99 -2.11
N THR A 38 -4.51 -11.08 -1.37
CA THR A 38 -3.48 -11.09 -0.33
C THR A 38 -2.26 -11.84 -0.85
N TYR A 39 -1.07 -11.27 -0.65
CA TYR A 39 0.19 -11.87 -1.07
C TYR A 39 0.96 -12.42 0.11
N GLN A 40 1.40 -13.67 0.00
CA GLN A 40 2.16 -14.36 1.06
C GLN A 40 3.55 -13.75 1.31
N TYR A 41 4.08 -12.94 0.39
CA TYR A 41 5.41 -12.37 0.54
C TYR A 41 5.53 -11.51 1.80
N CYS A 42 4.58 -10.62 2.04
CA CYS A 42 4.61 -9.71 3.19
C CYS A 42 4.47 -10.48 4.51
N SER A 43 3.61 -11.50 4.58
CA SER A 43 3.46 -12.32 5.78
C SER A 43 4.70 -13.18 6.06
N LEU A 44 5.34 -13.73 5.02
CA LEU A 44 6.62 -14.43 5.17
C LEU A 44 7.74 -13.51 5.64
N PHE A 45 7.79 -12.28 5.12
CA PHE A 45 8.77 -11.29 5.56
C PHE A 45 8.55 -10.90 7.03
N GLU A 46 7.29 -10.71 7.45
CA GLU A 46 6.93 -10.45 8.83
C GLU A 46 7.27 -11.63 9.75
N GLU A 47 6.94 -12.86 9.36
CA GLU A 47 7.31 -14.07 10.10
C GLU A 47 8.84 -14.19 10.25
N ALA A 48 9.58 -13.97 9.17
CA ALA A 48 11.03 -14.08 9.13
C ALA A 48 11.76 -13.03 9.98
N THR A 49 11.19 -11.84 10.12
CA THR A 49 11.75 -10.73 10.91
C THR A 49 11.19 -10.67 12.34
N GLY A 50 10.07 -11.35 12.58
CA GLY A 50 9.40 -11.44 13.87
C GLY A 50 9.12 -10.06 14.48
N LYS A 51 9.42 -9.90 15.77
CA LYS A 51 9.20 -8.64 16.51
C LYS A 51 10.00 -7.43 15.99
N TYR A 52 10.97 -7.65 15.09
CA TYR A 52 11.78 -6.59 14.50
C TYR A 52 11.28 -6.17 13.10
N CYS A 53 10.12 -6.67 12.67
CA CYS A 53 9.53 -6.32 11.38
C CYS A 53 9.32 -4.78 11.26
N PRO A 54 9.98 -4.12 10.28
CA PRO A 54 9.87 -2.67 10.12
C PRO A 54 8.65 -2.22 9.30
N CYS A 55 7.81 -3.14 8.83
CA CYS A 55 6.75 -2.85 7.85
C CYS A 55 5.72 -1.85 8.39
N SER A 56 5.10 -2.11 9.54
CA SER A 56 4.07 -1.23 10.11
C SER A 56 4.58 0.20 10.27
N LYS A 57 5.77 0.37 10.86
CA LYS A 57 6.39 1.69 11.03
C LYS A 57 6.65 2.38 9.69
N LYS A 58 7.20 1.65 8.71
CA LYS A 58 7.47 2.22 7.38
C LYS A 58 6.19 2.60 6.64
N HIS A 59 5.13 1.81 6.74
CA HIS A 59 3.82 2.15 6.15
C HIS A 59 3.26 3.41 6.80
N GLN A 60 3.24 3.49 8.13
CA GLN A 60 2.76 4.66 8.88
C GLN A 60 3.57 5.92 8.53
N ASP A 61 4.90 5.83 8.49
CA ASP A 61 5.75 6.97 8.11
C ASP A 61 5.45 7.43 6.69
N SER A 62 5.26 6.52 5.75
CA SER A 62 4.87 6.86 4.37
C SER A 62 3.49 7.51 4.28
N CYS A 63 2.51 7.07 5.09
CA CYS A 63 1.21 7.72 5.20
C CYS A 63 1.36 9.19 5.63
N MET A 64 2.17 9.45 6.66
CA MET A 64 2.49 10.81 7.09
C MET A 64 3.21 11.63 6.01
N GLN A 65 4.09 11.00 5.22
CA GLN A 65 4.71 11.70 4.09
C GLN A 65 3.68 12.12 3.03
N SER A 66 2.74 11.23 2.68
CA SER A 66 1.66 11.58 1.74
C SER A 66 0.79 12.73 2.27
N LEU A 67 0.50 12.74 3.57
CA LEU A 67 -0.23 13.81 4.23
C LEU A 67 0.52 15.15 4.15
N ASN A 68 1.82 15.14 4.48
CA ASN A 68 2.66 16.35 4.47
C ASN A 68 2.83 16.93 3.07
N LEU A 69 2.90 16.08 2.05
CA LEU A 69 2.98 16.49 0.64
C LEU A 69 1.63 17.00 0.11
N GLY A 70 0.52 16.58 0.71
CA GLY A 70 -0.83 16.83 0.20
C GLY A 70 -1.12 16.07 -1.11
N GLU A 71 -0.35 15.04 -1.43
CA GLU A 71 -0.50 14.20 -2.61
C GLU A 71 -0.14 12.73 -2.34
N SER A 72 -0.34 11.86 -3.33
CA SER A 72 0.11 10.48 -3.20
C SER A 72 1.63 10.38 -3.05
N TYR A 73 2.10 9.46 -2.21
CA TYR A 73 3.53 9.20 -2.03
C TYR A 73 3.90 7.76 -2.38
N ILE A 74 4.73 7.58 -3.41
CA ILE A 74 5.28 6.29 -3.85
C ILE A 74 6.59 6.02 -3.14
N TYR A 75 6.78 4.81 -2.61
CA TYR A 75 8.00 4.45 -1.88
C TYR A 75 8.33 2.95 -1.98
N LEU A 76 9.60 2.65 -1.72
CA LEU A 76 10.10 1.29 -1.58
C LEU A 76 9.97 0.82 -0.13
N CYS A 77 9.30 -0.31 0.07
CA CYS A 77 9.14 -0.92 1.39
C CYS A 77 10.39 -1.70 1.83
N PRO A 78 10.46 -2.12 3.10
CA PRO A 78 11.59 -2.87 3.63
C PRO A 78 11.87 -4.17 2.89
N GLY A 79 10.81 -4.85 2.43
CA GLY A 79 10.86 -6.06 1.61
C GLY A 79 11.10 -5.83 0.11
N GLY A 80 11.56 -4.64 -0.29
CA GLY A 80 11.96 -4.38 -1.68
C GLY A 80 10.80 -4.21 -2.66
N LEU A 81 9.58 -4.00 -2.19
CA LEU A 81 8.38 -3.83 -3.02
C LEU A 81 7.86 -2.40 -3.00
N ILE A 82 7.31 -1.96 -4.11
CA ILE A 82 6.71 -0.63 -4.22
C ILE A 82 5.33 -0.64 -3.57
N HIS A 83 5.09 0.45 -2.84
CA HIS A 83 3.79 0.83 -2.37
C HIS A 83 3.56 2.30 -2.66
N PHE A 84 2.31 2.72 -2.63
CA PHE A 84 1.99 4.14 -2.56
C PHE A 84 0.88 4.42 -1.58
N THR A 85 0.92 5.61 -0.99
CA THR A 85 -0.03 6.04 0.05
C THR A 85 -0.77 7.28 -0.41
N VAL A 86 -2.06 7.36 -0.08
CA VAL A 86 -2.94 8.49 -0.37
C VAL A 86 -3.62 8.90 0.94
N PRO A 87 -3.50 10.16 1.39
CA PRO A 87 -4.11 10.59 2.64
C PRO A 87 -5.62 10.78 2.47
N ILE A 88 -6.39 10.40 3.49
CA ILE A 88 -7.82 10.66 3.59
C ILE A 88 -7.96 11.85 4.56
N VAL A 89 -8.18 13.04 4.01
CA VAL A 89 -8.33 14.28 4.79
C VAL A 89 -9.74 14.80 4.61
N LYS A 90 -10.57 14.71 5.64
CA LYS A 90 -11.96 15.18 5.63
C LYS A 90 -12.11 16.33 6.62
N ASP A 91 -12.78 17.41 6.19
CA ASP A 91 -12.98 18.63 7.00
C ASP A 91 -11.68 19.17 7.62
N ASN A 92 -10.61 19.15 6.83
CA ASN A 92 -9.25 19.56 7.25
C ASN A 92 -8.66 18.71 8.40
N SER A 93 -9.21 17.52 8.65
CA SER A 93 -8.73 16.55 9.63
C SER A 93 -8.29 15.26 8.96
N TYR A 94 -7.10 14.77 9.34
CA TYR A 94 -6.58 13.48 8.90
C TYR A 94 -7.38 12.33 9.50
N GLN A 95 -7.96 11.49 8.64
CA GLN A 95 -8.76 10.32 9.05
C GLN A 95 -7.98 9.01 8.93
N GLY A 96 -6.88 9.01 8.18
CA GLY A 96 -6.13 7.81 7.82
C GLY A 96 -5.64 7.89 6.37
N SER A 97 -5.18 6.76 5.82
CA SER A 97 -4.64 6.70 4.48
C SER A 97 -5.04 5.42 3.76
N VAL A 98 -5.13 5.50 2.43
CA VAL A 98 -5.17 4.33 1.56
C VAL A 98 -3.73 3.97 1.19
N LEU A 99 -3.34 2.74 1.50
CA LEU A 99 -2.08 2.11 1.10
C LEU A 99 -2.34 1.17 -0.08
N ALA A 100 -1.64 1.35 -1.18
CA ALA A 100 -1.67 0.47 -2.34
C ALA A 100 -0.38 -0.33 -2.45
N GLY A 101 -0.51 -1.61 -2.78
CA GLY A 101 0.58 -2.56 -2.97
C GLY A 101 0.38 -3.84 -2.14
N PRO A 102 1.35 -4.76 -2.18
CA PRO A 102 2.68 -4.65 -2.80
C PRO A 102 2.70 -4.74 -4.34
N ILE A 103 3.73 -4.13 -4.94
CA ILE A 103 3.96 -4.10 -6.40
C ILE A 103 5.46 -4.32 -6.70
N SER A 104 5.77 -5.04 -7.78
CA SER A 104 7.12 -5.11 -8.34
C SER A 104 7.25 -4.22 -9.57
N LEU A 105 8.40 -3.57 -9.74
CA LEU A 105 8.74 -2.79 -10.94
C LEU A 105 9.68 -3.52 -11.89
N ASP A 106 10.22 -4.65 -11.46
CA ASP A 106 11.08 -5.50 -12.25
C ASP A 106 10.76 -6.96 -11.94
N TYR A 107 11.20 -7.86 -12.82
CA TYR A 107 11.02 -9.28 -12.62
C TYR A 107 11.66 -9.73 -11.30
N PRO A 108 11.04 -10.69 -10.59
CA PRO A 108 11.61 -11.27 -9.38
C PRO A 108 13.04 -11.73 -9.59
N ASP A 109 13.98 -11.11 -8.87
CA ASP A 109 15.37 -11.53 -8.85
C ASP A 109 15.68 -12.19 -7.50
N ILE A 110 16.31 -13.35 -7.55
CA ILE A 110 16.76 -14.03 -6.34
C ILE A 110 17.81 -13.20 -5.59
N THR A 111 18.60 -12.36 -6.28
CA THR A 111 19.58 -11.49 -5.63
C THR A 111 18.92 -10.40 -4.77
N LEU A 112 17.71 -9.96 -5.13
CA LEU A 112 16.91 -9.07 -4.29
C LEU A 112 16.56 -9.75 -2.97
N VAL A 113 16.13 -11.01 -3.02
CA VAL A 113 15.83 -11.81 -1.82
C VAL A 113 17.10 -12.00 -0.97
N ASP A 114 18.25 -12.26 -1.60
CA ASP A 114 19.54 -12.39 -0.91
C ASP A 114 19.93 -11.11 -0.17
N GLY A 115 19.79 -9.95 -0.83
CA GLY A 115 20.06 -8.65 -0.21
C GLY A 115 19.12 -8.36 0.96
N ILE A 116 17.84 -8.71 0.86
CA ILE A 116 16.86 -8.58 1.95
C ILE A 116 17.23 -9.50 3.11
N ILE A 117 17.57 -10.76 2.83
CA ILE A 117 17.97 -11.73 3.86
C ILE A 117 19.18 -11.23 4.64
N GLN A 118 20.20 -10.75 3.93
CA GLN A 118 21.40 -10.20 4.55
C GLN A 118 21.07 -8.95 5.39
N LYS A 119 20.25 -8.03 4.84
CA LYS A 119 19.93 -6.76 5.49
C LYS A 119 19.16 -6.92 6.80
N TYR A 120 18.22 -7.87 6.86
CA TYR A 120 17.39 -8.09 8.05
C TYR A 120 17.78 -9.32 8.88
N ASN A 121 18.93 -9.93 8.58
CA ASN A 121 19.44 -11.12 9.26
C ASN A 121 18.39 -12.26 9.35
N ILE A 122 17.73 -12.52 8.21
CA ILE A 122 16.72 -13.58 8.08
C ILE A 122 17.41 -14.94 7.88
N SER A 123 16.82 -16.03 8.38
CA SER A 123 17.34 -17.38 8.12
C SER A 123 17.29 -17.72 6.62
N LEU A 124 18.34 -18.38 6.12
CA LEU A 124 18.40 -18.88 4.73
C LEU A 124 17.26 -19.86 4.39
N ASP A 125 16.62 -20.47 5.40
CA ASP A 125 15.45 -21.34 5.19
C ASP A 125 14.25 -20.61 4.55
N TYR A 126 14.19 -19.28 4.71
CA TYR A 126 13.15 -18.45 4.10
C TYR A 126 13.45 -18.12 2.63
N ARG A 127 14.69 -18.25 2.17
CA ARG A 127 15.13 -17.80 0.83
C ARG A 127 14.24 -18.29 -0.30
N ARG A 128 14.04 -19.61 -0.38
CA ARG A 128 13.21 -20.20 -1.42
C ARG A 128 11.73 -19.81 -1.27
N LYS A 129 11.21 -19.81 -0.04
CA LYS A 129 9.79 -19.46 0.23
C LYS A 129 9.51 -18.02 -0.16
N MET A 130 10.38 -17.09 0.23
CA MET A 130 10.28 -15.67 -0.10
C MET A 130 10.40 -15.45 -1.61
N TYR A 131 11.35 -16.10 -2.29
CA TYR A 131 11.45 -16.00 -3.74
C TYR A 131 10.20 -16.51 -4.44
N THR A 132 9.70 -17.70 -4.08
CA THR A 132 8.46 -18.22 -4.66
C THR A 132 7.28 -17.27 -4.42
N ALA A 133 7.13 -16.73 -3.21
CA ALA A 133 6.07 -15.77 -2.92
C ALA A 133 6.23 -14.44 -3.68
N LEU A 134 7.47 -13.99 -3.92
CA LEU A 134 7.78 -12.79 -4.70
C LEU A 134 7.27 -12.92 -6.14
N THR A 135 7.33 -14.11 -6.73
CA THR A 135 6.86 -14.33 -8.11
C THR A 135 5.35 -14.15 -8.30
N ALA A 136 4.58 -14.14 -7.21
CA ALA A 136 3.13 -13.88 -7.26
C ALA A 136 2.78 -12.39 -7.18
N ILE A 137 3.76 -11.50 -6.87
CA ILE A 137 3.53 -10.06 -6.75
C ILE A 137 3.25 -9.46 -8.13
N PRO A 138 2.26 -8.55 -8.26
CA PRO A 138 1.94 -7.91 -9.53
C PRO A 138 3.14 -7.10 -10.03
N LEU A 139 3.54 -7.39 -11.27
CA LEU A 139 4.58 -6.68 -12.00
C LEU A 139 3.95 -5.60 -12.86
N ILE A 140 4.39 -4.36 -12.68
CA ILE A 140 3.98 -3.23 -13.53
C ILE A 140 5.20 -2.42 -13.94
N GLU A 141 5.06 -1.66 -15.01
CA GLU A 141 6.10 -0.74 -15.47
C GLU A 141 6.22 0.47 -14.52
N PRO A 142 7.43 1.04 -14.33
CA PRO A 142 7.63 2.23 -13.50
C PRO A 142 6.71 3.41 -13.85
N PHE A 143 6.44 3.63 -15.14
CA PHE A 143 5.53 4.70 -15.55
C PHE A 143 4.08 4.41 -15.11
N GLN A 144 3.65 3.14 -15.10
CA GLN A 144 2.31 2.76 -14.66
C GLN A 144 2.14 3.05 -13.17
N ALA A 145 3.14 2.74 -12.34
CA ALA A 145 3.10 3.01 -10.90
C ALA A 145 2.78 4.49 -10.60
N ARG A 146 3.40 5.41 -11.35
CA ARG A 146 3.12 6.85 -11.23
C ARG A 146 1.68 7.22 -11.59
N HIS A 147 1.16 6.69 -12.69
CA HIS A 147 -0.19 7.00 -13.15
C HIS A 147 -1.26 6.37 -12.25
N LEU A 148 -1.03 5.15 -11.77
CA LEU A 148 -1.88 4.45 -10.82
C LEU A 148 -1.94 5.19 -9.48
N SER A 149 -0.78 5.59 -8.94
CA SER A 149 -0.71 6.44 -7.75
C SER A 149 -1.51 7.73 -7.91
N LYS A 150 -1.36 8.41 -9.05
CA LYS A 150 -2.10 9.65 -9.33
C LYS A 150 -3.60 9.40 -9.48
N LEU A 151 -3.99 8.32 -10.14
CA LEU A 151 -5.40 7.95 -10.33
C LEU A 151 -6.07 7.67 -8.98
N LEU A 152 -5.42 6.91 -8.10
CA LEU A 152 -5.92 6.64 -6.75
C LEU A 152 -6.07 7.93 -5.95
N PHE A 153 -5.08 8.84 -6.03
CA PHE A 153 -5.16 10.15 -5.39
C PHE A 153 -6.36 10.96 -5.85
N LEU A 154 -6.58 11.06 -7.17
CA LEU A 154 -7.71 11.79 -7.74
C LEU A 154 -9.05 11.17 -7.33
N LEU A 155 -9.13 9.84 -7.32
CA LEU A 155 -10.33 9.11 -6.88
C LEU A 155 -10.67 9.45 -5.42
N VAL A 156 -9.71 9.30 -4.50
CA VAL A 156 -9.95 9.56 -3.07
C VAL A 156 -10.29 11.04 -2.83
N THR A 157 -9.56 11.95 -3.47
CA THR A 157 -9.79 13.40 -3.33
C THR A 157 -11.17 13.82 -3.82
N ASN A 158 -11.59 13.34 -5.00
CA ASN A 158 -12.90 13.68 -5.56
C ASN A 158 -14.07 13.16 -4.72
N LEU A 159 -13.91 12.00 -4.07
CA LEU A 159 -14.93 11.47 -3.17
C LEU A 159 -15.10 12.35 -1.92
N ILE A 160 -13.98 12.85 -1.37
CA ILE A 160 -13.98 13.74 -0.21
C ILE A 160 -14.60 15.09 -0.56
N THR A 161 -14.20 15.70 -1.69
CA THR A 161 -14.74 17.01 -2.10
C THR A 161 -16.24 16.94 -2.42
N GLY A 162 -16.67 15.87 -3.11
CA GLY A 162 -18.09 15.67 -3.43
C GLY A 162 -18.98 15.43 -2.21
N GLU A 163 -18.43 14.94 -1.10
CA GLU A 163 -19.16 14.82 0.16
C GLU A 163 -19.35 16.18 0.85
N ALA A 164 -18.31 17.02 0.87
CA ALA A 164 -18.35 18.35 1.47
C ALA A 164 -19.36 19.29 0.78
N GLU A 165 -19.64 19.08 -0.50
CA GLU A 165 -20.68 19.81 -1.24
C GLU A 165 -22.10 19.31 -0.90
N ARG A 166 -22.28 18.01 -0.64
CA ARG A 166 -23.59 17.42 -0.31
C ARG A 166 -24.07 17.75 1.10
N THR A 167 -23.16 18.06 2.03
CA THR A 167 -23.49 18.45 3.41
C THR A 167 -23.83 19.93 3.55
N LYS A 168 -23.58 20.75 2.51
CA LYS A 168 -23.91 22.19 2.48
C LYS A 168 -25.28 22.49 1.88
N ASN A 169 -25.93 21.50 1.28
CA ASN A 169 -27.28 21.57 0.71
C ASN A 169 -28.28 20.80 1.59
#